data_AF-A0A1T4ZZE8-F1
#
_entry.id   AF-A0A1T4ZZE8-F1
#
_cell.length_a   1.000
_cell.length_b   1.000
_cell.length_c   1.000
_cell.angle_alpha   90.00
_cell.angle_beta   90.00
_cell.angle_gamma   90.00
#
_symmetry.space_group_name_H-M   'P 1'
#
loop_
_entity.id
_entity.type
_entity.pdbx_description
1 polymer ?
#
loop_
_entity_poly.entity_id
_entity_poly.type
_entity_poly.pdbx_seq_one_letter_code
_entity_poly.pdbx_strand_id
1 'polypeptide(L)'
;MPCPLVLDLKPQHGYQSRVHKDGFGGEQYAEWLAVGCADVAVVGTDKRGRPHLIVNGINDGRGTIYDIMVPVRSTTEGVVYIDDVIPLGLPAKKRA
;
A
#
# COMPACT_ATOMS: atom_id res chain seq x y z
N MET A 1 12.33 -5.00 33.46
CA MET A 1 10.86 -5.25 33.36
C MET A 1 10.63 -6.01 32.07
N PRO A 2 9.91 -7.14 32.10
CA PRO A 2 9.65 -7.94 30.89
C PRO A 2 8.76 -7.17 29.92
N CYS A 3 9.12 -7.19 28.63
CA CYS A 3 8.40 -6.55 27.55
C CYS A 3 6.94 -7.05 27.51
N PRO A 4 5.92 -6.19 27.40
CA PRO A 4 4.56 -6.64 27.31
C PRO A 4 4.36 -7.53 26.08
N LEU A 5 3.80 -8.72 26.32
CA LEU A 5 3.37 -9.72 25.33
C LEU A 5 2.10 -9.23 24.61
N VAL A 6 2.09 -7.99 24.14
CA VAL A 6 1.02 -7.48 23.29
C VAL A 6 1.47 -7.70 21.86
N LEU A 7 1.16 -8.90 21.40
CA LEU A 7 1.07 -9.22 19.98
C LEU A 7 -0.05 -8.32 19.43
N ASP A 8 0.30 -7.16 18.87
CA ASP A 8 -0.63 -6.36 18.06
C ASP A 8 -0.84 -7.09 16.73
N LEU A 9 -1.49 -8.25 16.80
CA LEU A 9 -2.20 -8.84 15.68
C LEU A 9 -3.33 -7.88 15.35
N LYS A 10 -3.05 -6.82 14.60
CA LYS A 10 -4.13 -6.12 13.91
C LYS A 10 -4.74 -7.13 12.93
N PRO A 11 -6.00 -7.51 13.13
CA PRO A 11 -6.64 -8.57 12.37
C PRO A 11 -6.76 -8.08 10.94
N GLN A 12 -6.09 -8.72 9.98
CA GLN A 12 -6.52 -8.74 8.57
C GLN A 12 -6.93 -7.38 7.94
N HIS A 13 -6.43 -6.25 8.43
CA HIS A 13 -6.88 -4.93 7.99
C HIS A 13 -6.05 -4.37 6.82
N GLY A 14 -5.05 -5.11 6.34
CA GLY A 14 -4.22 -4.74 5.19
C GLY A 14 -4.89 -5.00 3.85
N TYR A 15 -5.52 -6.17 3.65
CA TYR A 15 -6.08 -6.52 2.34
C TYR A 15 -7.45 -5.89 2.00
N GLN A 16 -8.11 -5.25 2.97
CA GLN A 16 -9.41 -4.60 2.75
C GLN A 16 -9.34 -3.06 2.76
N SER A 17 -8.17 -2.42 2.84
CA SER A 17 -8.10 -1.12 3.50
C SER A 17 -8.52 0.09 2.66
N ARG A 18 -8.23 0.14 1.35
CA ARG A 18 -8.72 1.25 0.51
C ARG A 18 -9.22 0.87 -0.88
N VAL A 19 -8.63 -0.08 -1.59
CA VAL A 19 -9.05 -0.35 -2.97
C VAL A 19 -10.52 -0.79 -3.06
N HIS A 20 -10.97 -1.78 -2.27
CA HIS A 20 -12.39 -2.17 -2.26
C HIS A 20 -13.31 -1.17 -1.53
N LYS A 21 -12.78 -0.41 -0.55
CA LYS A 21 -13.54 0.61 0.18
C LYS A 21 -13.79 1.86 -0.67
N ASP A 22 -12.81 2.22 -1.48
CA ASP A 22 -12.81 3.36 -2.40
C ASP A 22 -13.37 2.98 -3.77
N GLY A 23 -13.97 1.79 -3.92
CA GLY A 23 -14.74 1.38 -5.09
C GLY A 23 -13.90 0.96 -6.31
N PHE A 24 -12.62 0.64 -6.12
CA PHE A 24 -11.74 0.12 -7.17
C PHE A 24 -11.87 -1.41 -7.31
N GLY A 25 -11.75 -1.91 -8.54
CA GLY A 25 -11.92 -3.33 -8.89
C GLY A 25 -10.65 -4.16 -8.66
N GLY A 26 -10.80 -5.50 -8.68
CA GLY A 26 -9.68 -6.43 -8.45
C GLY A 26 -8.58 -6.38 -9.51
N GLU A 27 -8.92 -6.12 -10.78
CA GLU A 27 -7.92 -5.94 -11.84
C GLU A 27 -7.07 -4.69 -11.62
N GLN A 28 -7.70 -3.58 -11.24
CA GLN A 28 -7.02 -2.32 -10.95
C GLN A 28 -6.08 -2.45 -9.74
N TYR A 29 -6.46 -3.26 -8.74
CA TYR A 29 -5.56 -3.61 -7.64
C TYR A 29 -4.32 -4.38 -8.11
N ALA A 30 -4.50 -5.41 -8.94
CA ALA A 30 -3.39 -6.24 -9.41
C ALA A 30 -2.38 -5.42 -10.25
N GLU A 31 -2.89 -4.54 -11.12
CA GLU A 31 -2.06 -3.62 -11.91
C GLU A 31 -1.25 -2.69 -11.00
N TRP A 32 -1.92 -2.05 -10.03
CA TRP A 32 -1.26 -1.15 -9.09
C TRP A 32 -0.25 -1.84 -8.18
N LEU A 33 -0.51 -3.07 -7.79
CA LEU A 33 0.43 -3.89 -7.02
C LEU A 33 1.68 -4.20 -7.85
N ALA A 34 1.50 -4.59 -9.12
CA ALA A 34 2.60 -4.86 -10.04
C ALA A 34 3.47 -3.62 -10.26
N VAL A 35 2.84 -2.45 -10.48
CA VAL A 35 3.56 -1.17 -10.65
C VAL A 35 4.26 -0.76 -9.35
N GLY A 36 3.56 -0.81 -8.21
CA GLY A 36 4.09 -0.40 -6.92
C GLY A 36 5.22 -1.27 -6.37
N CYS A 37 5.39 -2.49 -6.92
CA CYS A 37 6.47 -3.41 -6.58
C CYS A 37 7.51 -3.58 -7.70
N ALA A 38 7.45 -2.76 -8.76
CA ALA A 38 8.42 -2.79 -9.85
C ALA A 38 9.76 -2.15 -9.44
N ASP A 39 10.83 -2.40 -10.20
CA ASP A 39 12.18 -1.89 -9.94
C ASP A 39 12.27 -0.36 -9.94
N VAL A 40 11.28 0.33 -10.52
CA VAL A 40 11.17 1.79 -10.54
C VAL A 40 10.67 2.36 -9.21
N ALA A 41 10.18 1.53 -8.31
CA ALA A 41 9.67 1.96 -7.02
C ALA A 41 10.82 2.37 -6.08
N VAL A 42 10.66 3.53 -5.45
CA VAL A 42 11.63 4.05 -4.49
C VAL A 42 11.29 3.51 -3.11
N VAL A 43 12.31 3.10 -2.36
CA VAL A 43 12.14 2.73 -0.95
C VAL A 43 12.11 3.99 -0.09
N GLY A 44 11.08 4.13 0.72
CA GLY A 44 10.89 5.23 1.64
C GLY A 44 10.48 4.78 3.04
N THR A 45 10.46 5.72 3.97
CA THR A 45 9.92 5.54 5.33
C THR A 45 8.93 6.64 5.64
N ASP A 46 7.79 6.30 6.24
CA ASP A 46 6.84 7.29 6.69
C ASP A 46 7.33 8.03 7.96
N LYS A 47 6.55 9.02 8.42
CA LYS A 47 6.88 9.81 9.64
C LYS A 47 7.00 8.97 10.92
N ARG A 48 6.55 7.71 10.90
CA ARG A 48 6.62 6.75 12.01
C ARG A 48 7.72 5.70 11.78
N GLY A 49 8.54 5.86 10.75
CA GLY A 49 9.61 4.93 10.40
C GLY A 49 9.13 3.65 9.71
N ARG A 50 7.87 3.59 9.25
CA ARG A 50 7.36 2.39 8.58
C ARG A 50 7.81 2.38 7.11
N PRO A 51 8.45 1.30 6.65
CA PRO A 51 8.94 1.24 5.28
C PRO A 51 7.79 1.09 4.28
N HIS A 52 8.00 1.65 3.10
CA HIS A 52 7.07 1.52 1.97
C HIS A 52 7.84 1.64 0.65
N LEU A 53 7.23 1.12 -0.41
CA LEU A 53 7.61 1.41 -1.79
C LEU A 53 6.73 2.54 -2.30
N ILE A 54 7.29 3.46 -3.09
CA ILE A 54 6.54 4.54 -3.72
C ILE A 54 6.89 4.67 -5.20
N VAL A 55 5.85 4.79 -6.02
CA VAL A 55 5.96 5.16 -7.44
C VAL A 55 5.21 6.47 -7.62
N ASN A 56 5.93 7.50 -8.06
CA ASN A 56 5.36 8.84 -8.22
C ASN A 56 4.91 9.09 -9.65
N GLY A 57 3.87 9.89 -9.82
CA GLY A 57 3.48 10.46 -11.12
C GLY A 57 2.88 9.46 -12.11
N ILE A 58 2.13 8.47 -11.62
CA ILE A 58 1.43 7.52 -12.48
C ILE A 58 0.28 8.23 -13.19
N ASN A 59 0.23 8.07 -14.51
CA ASN A 59 -0.83 8.58 -15.36
C ASN A 59 -1.76 7.44 -15.78
N ASP A 60 -3.04 7.49 -15.41
CA ASP A 60 -4.04 6.47 -15.77
C ASP A 60 -4.54 6.55 -17.23
N GLY A 61 -3.95 7.41 -18.05
CA GLY A 61 -4.40 7.65 -19.43
C GLY A 61 -5.70 8.43 -19.54
N ARG A 62 -6.35 8.77 -18.42
CA ARG A 62 -7.56 9.61 -18.35
C ARG A 62 -7.24 11.05 -17.92
N GLY A 63 -5.95 11.39 -17.87
CA GLY A 63 -5.45 12.70 -17.47
C GLY A 63 -5.29 12.87 -15.96
N THR A 64 -5.45 11.79 -15.17
CA THR A 64 -5.22 11.86 -13.73
C THR A 64 -3.81 11.41 -13.40
N ILE A 65 -3.09 12.23 -12.63
CA ILE A 65 -1.76 11.93 -12.13
C ILE A 65 -1.85 11.66 -10.63
N TYR A 66 -1.32 10.52 -10.18
CA TYR A 66 -1.35 10.08 -8.80
C TYR A 66 -0.10 9.27 -8.45
N ASP A 67 0.15 9.09 -7.16
CA ASP A 67 1.24 8.24 -6.69
C ASP A 67 0.68 6.92 -6.19
N ILE A 68 1.48 5.86 -6.22
CA ILE A 68 1.17 4.58 -5.59
C ILE A 68 2.14 4.36 -4.44
N MET A 69 1.60 4.13 -3.25
CA MET A 69 2.36 3.73 -2.08
C MET A 69 2.00 2.30 -1.68
N VAL A 70 3.01 1.46 -1.51
CA VAL A 70 2.88 0.05 -1.08
C VAL A 70 3.59 -0.10 0.25
N PRO A 71 2.86 -0.12 1.38
CA PRO A 71 3.46 -0.39 2.68
C PRO A 71 4.07 -1.79 2.72
N VAL A 72 5.27 -1.88 3.29
CA VAL A 72 5.95 -3.16 3.49
C VAL A 72 6.27 -3.36 4.96
N ARG A 73 6.34 -4.61 5.38
CA ARG A 73 6.81 -4.99 6.72
C ARG A 73 7.82 -6.10 6.59
N SER A 74 8.83 -6.10 7.44
CA SER A 74 9.78 -7.18 7.57
C SER A 74 9.68 -7.83 8.95
N THR A 75 9.92 -9.13 9.04
CA THR A 75 10.09 -9.82 10.31
C THR A 75 11.54 -9.81 10.76
N THR A 76 11.77 -10.23 12.00
CA THR A 76 13.10 -10.44 12.58
C THR A 76 13.89 -11.52 11.85
N GLU A 77 13.21 -12.45 11.17
CA GLU A 77 13.80 -13.51 10.36
C GLU A 77 14.11 -13.06 8.92
N GLY A 78 13.87 -11.78 8.60
CA GLY A 78 14.14 -11.21 7.28
C GLY A 78 13.06 -11.50 6.24
N VAL A 79 11.88 -12.00 6.64
CA VAL A 79 10.75 -12.20 5.72
C VAL A 79 10.08 -10.86 5.46
N VAL A 80 9.88 -10.50 4.18
CA VAL A 80 9.21 -9.26 3.78
C VAL A 80 7.77 -9.55 3.33
N TYR A 81 6.84 -8.73 3.78
CA TYR A 81 5.43 -8.77 3.42
C TYR A 81 5.01 -7.46 2.77
N ILE A 82 4.18 -7.58 1.73
CA ILE A 82 3.43 -6.47 1.14
C ILE A 82 2.07 -6.43 1.83
N ASP A 83 1.72 -5.28 2.40
CA ASP A 83 0.48 -5.15 3.17
C ASP A 83 -0.73 -4.73 2.34
N ASP A 84 -0.58 -3.71 1.49
CA ASP A 84 -1.67 -3.13 0.68
C ASP A 84 -1.10 -2.27 -0.47
N VAL A 85 -1.99 -1.76 -1.33
CA VAL A 85 -1.70 -0.75 -2.36
C VAL A 85 -2.58 0.48 -2.13
N ILE A 86 -1.95 1.63 -2.01
CA ILE A 86 -2.63 2.89 -1.68
C ILE A 86 -2.37 3.91 -2.79
N PRO A 87 -3.37 4.21 -3.64
CA PRO A 87 -3.28 5.34 -4.53
C PRO A 87 -3.40 6.65 -3.74
N LEU A 88 -2.42 7.54 -3.91
CA LEU A 88 -2.36 8.85 -3.27
C LEU A 88 -2.73 9.91 -4.30
N GLY A 89 -3.68 10.79 -3.96
CA GLY A 89 -4.16 11.84 -4.86
C GLY A 89 -5.36 11.42 -5.73
N LEU A 90 -5.77 10.15 -5.70
CA LEU A 90 -7.05 9.73 -6.28
C LEU A 90 -8.20 9.93 -5.28
N PRO A 91 -9.31 10.58 -5.68
CA PRO A 91 -10.53 10.58 -4.88
C PRO A 91 -11.12 9.17 -4.84
N ALA A 92 -11.79 8.82 -3.74
CA ALA A 92 -12.54 7.58 -3.67
C ALA A 92 -13.63 7.56 -4.76
N LYS A 93 -13.79 6.45 -5.49
CA LYS A 93 -14.93 6.29 -6.40
C LYS A 93 -16.18 6.20 -5.55
N LYS A 94 -17.08 7.18 -5.71
CA LYS A 94 -18.44 7.06 -5.15
C LYS A 94 -19.04 5.76 -5.69
N ARG A 95 -19.44 4.86 -4.80
CA ARG A 95 -20.26 3.71 -5.16
C ARG A 95 -21.54 4.27 -5.78
N ALA A 96 -21.80 3.89 -7.04
CA ALA A 96 -23.11 4.10 -7.67
C ALA A 96 -24.11 3.09 -7.09
#